data_AF-A0A2H1WYH7-F1
#
_entry.id   AF-A0A2H1WYH7-F1
#
_cell.length_a   1.000
_cell.length_b   1.000
_cell.length_c   1.000
_cell.angle_alpha   90.00
_cell.angle_beta   90.00
_cell.angle_gamma   90.00
#
_symmetry.space_group_name_H-M   'P 1'
#
loop_
_entity.id
_entity.type
_entity.pdbx_description
1 polymer ?
#
loop_
_entity_poly.entity_id
_entity_poly.type
_entity_poly.pdbx_seq_one_letter_code
_entity_poly.pdbx_strand_id
1 'polypeptide(L)'
;MRCRFHCVRLPQYRCVGLVILFLILKCCFDLLRDNSSNTSSAKNLKNDVVNDTRELALKDYYKYPLENGRRIAMDLYHYNSSYYWFMAMKSRFKNIGPITVDKREVDLEWVAKINDHVEPGGYFAPTFCRARQRVAIIVPYRDRRVNLGIFLLHIHKYLRQQLLEYRIFVIEQYGKEKFNKGTLYNAAFLETQRFGTWDCLIFHDVDLIPEDERISYTCSDHPLHLAASVESLNYRY
;
A
#
# COMPACT_ATOMS: atom_id res chain seq x y z
N MET A 1 -17.14 -7.32 -28.66
CA MET A 1 -16.55 -8.58 -29.19
C MET A 1 -16.47 -9.60 -28.06
N ARG A 2 -16.93 -10.83 -28.29
CA ARG A 2 -16.67 -11.95 -27.36
C ARG A 2 -15.19 -12.29 -27.43
N CYS A 3 -14.41 -11.94 -26.40
CA CYS A 3 -13.05 -12.45 -26.28
C CYS A 3 -13.10 -13.91 -25.84
N ARG A 4 -12.76 -14.82 -26.74
CA ARG A 4 -12.37 -16.18 -26.35
C ARG A 4 -10.93 -16.11 -25.83
N PHE A 5 -10.76 -16.53 -24.59
CA PHE A 5 -9.46 -16.73 -23.99
C PHE A 5 -8.88 -18.05 -24.51
N HIS A 6 -7.70 -18.00 -25.12
CA HIS A 6 -6.91 -19.21 -25.37
C HIS A 6 -5.81 -19.30 -24.32
N CYS A 7 -6.00 -20.24 -23.39
CA CYS A 7 -4.92 -20.76 -22.56
C CYS A 7 -3.98 -21.54 -23.48
N VAL A 8 -2.79 -21.00 -23.74
CA VAL A 8 -1.73 -21.77 -24.41
C VAL A 8 -1.17 -22.74 -23.36
N ARG A 9 -1.67 -23.97 -23.38
CA ARG A 9 -1.03 -25.10 -22.72
C ARG A 9 0.27 -25.37 -23.50
N LEU A 10 1.41 -24.94 -22.97
CA LEU A 10 2.70 -25.27 -23.57
C LEU A 10 2.89 -26.80 -23.54
N PRO A 11 3.05 -27.48 -24.69
CA PRO A 11 3.41 -28.88 -24.71
C PRO A 11 4.93 -29.00 -24.55
N GLN A 12 5.33 -29.94 -23.70
CA GLN A 12 6.67 -30.55 -23.61
C GLN A 12 7.81 -29.67 -23.06
N TYR A 13 7.89 -29.58 -21.74
CA TYR A 13 9.20 -29.67 -21.06
C TYR A 13 9.09 -30.75 -19.98
N ARG A 14 9.93 -31.77 -20.12
CA ARG A 14 10.10 -32.88 -19.19
C ARG A 14 10.65 -32.38 -17.85
N CYS A 15 10.22 -33.05 -16.79
CA CYS A 15 10.61 -32.94 -15.38
C CYS A 15 12.08 -32.57 -15.15
N VAL A 16 12.36 -31.53 -14.35
CA VAL A 16 12.94 -31.59 -12.98
C VAL A 16 12.54 -30.28 -12.26
N GLY A 17 12.17 -30.38 -10.99
CA GLY A 17 11.49 -29.33 -10.23
C GLY A 17 12.32 -28.10 -9.91
N LEU A 18 11.66 -26.94 -9.97
CA LEU A 18 11.79 -25.80 -9.08
C LEU A 18 10.68 -24.81 -9.45
N VAL A 19 9.73 -24.62 -8.54
CA VAL A 19 8.61 -23.70 -8.70
C VAL A 19 9.10 -22.30 -8.38
N ILE A 20 9.40 -21.52 -9.42
CA ILE A 20 9.48 -20.07 -9.33
C ILE A 20 8.65 -19.50 -10.49
N LEU A 21 7.38 -19.20 -10.20
CA LEU A 21 6.48 -18.57 -11.16
C LEU A 21 6.59 -17.05 -11.01
N PHE A 22 7.55 -16.44 -11.72
CA PHE A 22 7.53 -15.01 -11.99
C PHE A 22 6.45 -14.74 -13.05
N LEU A 23 5.37 -14.05 -12.67
CA LEU A 23 4.34 -13.60 -13.61
C LEU A 23 4.72 -12.25 -14.21
N ILE A 24 5.42 -12.30 -15.35
CA ILE A 24 5.69 -11.15 -16.21
C ILE A 24 4.53 -11.05 -17.22
N LEU A 25 3.63 -10.07 -17.04
CA LEU A 25 2.51 -9.82 -17.96
C LEU A 25 2.91 -8.82 -19.06
N LYS A 26 3.17 -9.36 -20.25
CA LYS A 26 3.26 -8.65 -21.53
C LYS A 26 1.91 -8.06 -21.93
N CYS A 27 1.82 -6.74 -22.10
CA CYS A 27 0.67 -6.10 -22.74
C CYS A 27 1.13 -5.19 -23.90
N CYS A 28 0.63 -5.47 -25.11
CA CYS A 28 0.72 -4.60 -26.28
C CYS A 28 -0.63 -3.90 -26.51
N PHE A 29 -0.55 -2.62 -26.85
CA PHE A 29 -1.64 -1.66 -26.98
C PHE A 29 -1.95 -1.42 -28.45
N ASP A 30 -3.23 -1.23 -28.81
CA ASP A 30 -3.67 -0.35 -29.90
C ASP A 30 -5.21 -0.32 -29.98
N LEU A 31 -5.81 0.81 -29.56
CA LEU A 31 -6.56 1.76 -30.40
C LEU A 31 -7.58 2.57 -29.61
N LEU A 32 -7.30 3.88 -29.54
CA LEU A 32 -8.30 4.94 -29.51
C LEU A 32 -9.24 4.77 -30.72
N ARG A 33 -10.53 5.07 -30.53
CA ARG A 33 -11.35 5.97 -31.39
C ARG A 33 -12.86 5.68 -31.25
N ASP A 34 -13.58 6.74 -30.86
CA ASP A 34 -15.03 7.02 -30.99
C ASP A 34 -16.04 6.05 -30.33
N ASN A 35 -16.75 6.49 -29.28
CA ASN A 35 -17.84 7.46 -29.46
C ASN A 35 -18.49 7.95 -28.14
N SER A 36 -18.78 9.23 -28.19
CA SER A 36 -19.64 10.10 -27.38
C SER A 36 -20.91 9.50 -26.76
N SER A 37 -21.27 10.13 -25.64
CA SER A 37 -22.62 10.45 -25.12
C SER A 37 -23.53 9.33 -24.60
N ASN A 38 -23.82 9.38 -23.29
CA ASN A 38 -25.15 9.79 -22.83
C ASN A 38 -25.17 10.18 -21.35
N THR A 39 -25.55 11.43 -21.13
CA THR A 39 -25.95 12.05 -19.86
C THR A 39 -27.35 11.61 -19.47
N SER A 40 -27.61 11.33 -18.18
CA SER A 40 -28.94 11.60 -17.57
C SER A 40 -28.83 11.83 -16.07
N SER A 41 -29.25 13.04 -15.71
CA SER A 41 -29.50 13.63 -14.39
C SER A 41 -30.33 12.76 -13.42
N ALA A 42 -30.03 12.83 -12.12
CA ALA A 42 -31.01 12.58 -11.05
C ALA A 42 -30.93 13.68 -9.99
N LYS A 43 -32.11 14.12 -9.57
CA LYS A 43 -32.43 15.42 -8.97
C LYS A 43 -32.21 15.48 -7.45
N ASN A 44 -32.07 16.73 -7.01
CA ASN A 44 -32.02 17.25 -5.65
C ASN A 44 -33.12 16.74 -4.71
N LEU A 45 -32.74 16.53 -3.44
CA LEU A 45 -33.64 16.63 -2.28
C LEU A 45 -33.06 17.72 -1.36
N LYS A 46 -33.79 18.82 -1.21
CA LYS A 46 -33.56 19.87 -0.20
C LYS A 46 -34.52 19.66 0.97
N ASN A 47 -34.18 20.30 2.09
CA ASN A 47 -34.95 20.64 3.30
C ASN A 47 -34.65 19.71 4.50
N ASP A 48 -34.35 20.16 5.73
CA ASP A 48 -34.49 21.49 6.36
C ASP A 48 -33.45 21.72 7.46
N VAL A 49 -33.19 23.01 7.70
CA VAL A 49 -32.32 23.62 8.69
C VAL A 49 -33.01 23.66 10.05
N VAL A 50 -32.34 23.21 11.11
CA VAL A 50 -32.61 23.62 12.49
C VAL A 50 -31.33 24.24 13.05
N ASN A 51 -31.41 25.52 13.38
CA ASN A 51 -30.35 26.28 14.04
C ASN A 51 -30.37 25.97 15.54
N ASP A 52 -29.22 25.57 16.09
CA ASP A 52 -28.92 25.84 17.50
C ASP A 52 -27.50 26.43 17.61
N THR A 53 -27.48 27.69 17.99
CA THR A 53 -26.30 28.52 18.19
C THR A 53 -25.67 28.22 19.54
N ARG A 54 -24.51 27.56 19.56
CA ARG A 54 -23.47 27.77 20.58
C ARG A 54 -22.07 27.66 19.96
N GLU A 55 -21.52 28.81 19.62
CA GLU A 55 -20.09 29.04 19.49
C GLU A 55 -19.45 28.82 20.88
N LEU A 56 -18.40 27.98 20.98
CA LEU A 56 -17.18 28.22 21.77
C LEU A 56 -16.26 26.98 21.84
N ALA A 57 -14.98 27.24 21.53
CA ALA A 57 -13.78 26.58 22.01
C ALA A 57 -13.40 25.19 21.43
N LEU A 58 -12.74 25.29 20.28
CA LEU A 58 -11.63 24.41 19.89
C LEU A 58 -10.48 24.55 20.91
N LYS A 59 -10.41 23.66 21.92
CA LYS A 59 -9.22 23.32 22.74
C LYS A 59 -9.66 22.38 23.85
N ASP A 60 -9.27 21.11 23.76
CA ASP A 60 -8.67 20.37 24.88
C ASP A 60 -8.32 18.94 24.43
N TYR A 61 -7.08 18.83 23.94
CA TYR A 61 -6.34 17.60 23.82
C TYR A 61 -6.19 16.98 25.22
N TYR A 62 -6.55 15.71 25.37
CA TYR A 62 -6.61 14.98 26.64
C TYR A 62 -5.42 15.25 27.56
N LYS A 63 -5.69 15.86 28.71
CA LYS A 63 -4.72 16.14 29.78
C LYS A 63 -4.91 15.10 30.88
N TYR A 64 -4.04 14.10 30.96
CA TYR A 64 -4.04 13.19 32.11
C TYR A 64 -3.22 13.80 33.26
N PRO A 65 -3.73 13.77 34.51
CA PRO A 65 -2.91 14.04 35.68
C PRO A 65 -1.92 12.87 35.84
N LEU A 66 -0.63 13.17 35.97
CA LEU A 66 0.31 12.23 36.57
C LEU A 66 -0.02 12.21 38.06
N GLU A 67 -0.88 11.28 38.51
CA GLU A 67 -1.00 11.02 39.94
C GLU A 67 0.35 10.55 40.46
N ASN A 68 0.77 11.19 41.56
CA ASN A 68 2.04 10.98 42.25
C ASN A 68 2.38 9.49 42.38
N GLY A 69 3.62 9.15 42.01
CA GLY A 69 4.15 7.78 41.91
C GLY A 69 4.16 6.97 43.21
N ARG A 70 2.97 6.63 43.73
CA ARG A 70 2.79 5.53 44.68
C ARG A 70 2.56 4.24 43.90
N ARG A 71 3.26 3.18 44.32
CA ARG A 71 3.05 1.82 43.80
C ARG A 71 1.62 1.39 44.13
N ILE A 72 0.76 1.31 43.12
CA ILE A 72 -0.57 0.71 43.23
C ILE A 72 -0.40 -0.78 42.88
N ALA A 73 -0.64 -1.66 43.85
CA ALA A 73 -0.87 -3.08 43.56
C ALA A 73 -2.30 -3.21 43.00
N MET A 74 -2.44 -3.90 41.86
CA MET A 74 -3.67 -3.91 41.06
C MET A 74 -4.35 -5.28 41.06
N ASP A 75 -5.65 -5.28 41.39
CA ASP A 75 -6.55 -6.43 41.23
C ASP A 75 -7.02 -6.58 39.78
N LEU A 76 -7.03 -7.84 39.30
CA LEU A 76 -7.02 -8.21 37.88
C LEU A 76 -8.37 -8.09 37.13
N TYR A 77 -9.46 -7.65 37.77
CA TYR A 77 -10.83 -7.93 37.29
C TYR A 77 -11.58 -6.74 36.66
N HIS A 78 -10.94 -5.59 36.45
CA HIS A 78 -11.61 -4.41 35.87
C HIS A 78 -10.67 -3.61 34.96
N TYR A 79 -10.62 -3.93 33.66
CA TYR A 79 -9.71 -3.25 32.72
C TYR A 79 -10.41 -2.57 31.55
N ASN A 80 -10.01 -1.31 31.32
CA ASN A 80 -10.21 -0.60 30.06
C ASN A 80 -9.02 -0.96 29.14
N SER A 81 -9.23 -1.89 28.20
CA SER A 81 -8.19 -2.47 27.32
C SER A 81 -7.36 -1.42 26.57
N SER A 82 -7.91 -0.21 26.35
CA SER A 82 -7.26 0.89 25.64
C SER A 82 -6.03 1.44 26.35
N TYR A 83 -6.04 1.54 27.69
CA TYR A 83 -4.90 2.08 28.45
C TYR A 83 -3.68 1.13 28.40
N TYR A 84 -3.90 -0.17 28.60
CA TYR A 84 -2.81 -1.16 28.56
C TYR A 84 -2.25 -1.33 27.15
N TRP A 85 -3.11 -1.29 26.14
CA TRP A 85 -2.68 -1.25 24.76
C TRP A 85 -1.82 -0.01 24.47
N PHE A 86 -2.27 1.17 24.93
CA PHE A 86 -1.51 2.41 24.76
C PHE A 86 -0.17 2.35 25.48
N MET A 87 -0.12 1.87 26.72
CA MET A 87 1.13 1.75 27.47
C MET A 87 2.09 0.73 26.87
N ALA A 88 1.58 -0.41 26.38
CA ALA A 88 2.37 -1.40 25.65
C ALA A 88 2.92 -0.84 24.32
N MET A 89 2.17 0.02 23.65
CA MET A 89 2.59 0.66 22.40
C MET A 89 3.35 1.97 22.57
N LYS A 90 3.40 2.55 23.78
CA LYS A 90 4.02 3.85 24.05
C LYS A 90 5.47 3.94 23.56
N SER A 91 6.23 2.86 23.73
CA SER A 91 7.61 2.80 23.23
C SER A 91 7.70 2.81 21.70
N ARG A 92 6.70 2.26 20.99
CA ARG A 92 6.66 2.36 19.53
C ARG A 92 6.35 3.78 19.11
N PHE A 93 5.32 4.41 19.69
CA PHE A 93 4.95 5.79 19.35
C PHE A 93 6.07 6.79 19.62
N LYS A 94 6.90 6.54 20.64
CA LYS A 94 8.07 7.38 20.96
C LYS A 94 9.14 7.37 19.85
N ASN A 95 9.20 6.32 19.04
CA ASN A 95 10.25 6.10 18.04
C ASN A 95 9.73 6.21 16.59
N ILE A 96 8.48 6.63 16.38
CA ILE A 96 7.96 6.92 15.05
C ILE A 96 8.65 8.19 14.53
N GLY A 97 9.24 8.11 13.34
CA GLY A 97 9.91 9.25 12.73
C GLY A 97 10.76 8.88 11.52
N PRO A 98 11.83 9.63 11.26
CA PRO A 98 12.70 9.40 10.12
C PRO A 98 13.33 8.01 10.12
N ILE A 99 13.42 7.41 8.94
CA ILE A 99 13.98 6.08 8.69
C ILE A 99 15.24 6.26 7.85
N THR A 100 16.29 5.52 8.20
CA THR A 100 17.47 5.40 7.34
C THR A 100 17.21 4.37 6.23
N VAL A 101 17.34 4.81 4.98
CA VAL A 101 17.20 3.93 3.80
C VAL A 101 18.56 3.40 3.38
N ASP A 102 18.70 2.09 3.32
CA ASP A 102 19.91 1.42 2.80
C ASP A 102 19.81 1.28 1.28
N LYS A 103 20.67 1.98 0.54
CA LYS A 103 20.66 1.98 -0.93
C LYS A 103 21.62 0.97 -1.55
N ARG A 104 22.22 0.07 -0.75
CA ARG A 104 23.13 -0.97 -1.26
C ARG A 104 22.36 -2.01 -2.07
N GLU A 105 23.01 -2.53 -3.11
CA GLU A 105 22.46 -3.64 -3.90
C GLU A 105 22.28 -4.88 -3.03
N VAL A 106 21.15 -5.55 -3.22
CA VAL A 106 20.75 -6.73 -2.46
C VAL A 106 20.26 -7.84 -3.38
N ASP A 107 20.49 -9.07 -2.94
CA ASP A 107 19.99 -10.25 -3.62
C ASP A 107 18.51 -10.51 -3.27
N LEU A 108 17.70 -10.80 -4.28
CA LEU A 108 16.25 -10.99 -4.13
C LEU A 108 15.91 -12.25 -3.33
N GLU A 109 16.74 -13.29 -3.42
CA GLU A 109 16.53 -14.52 -2.63
C GLU A 109 16.74 -14.24 -1.15
N TRP A 110 17.78 -13.45 -0.81
CA TRP A 110 17.97 -12.96 0.54
C TRP A 110 16.80 -12.08 1.01
N VAL A 111 16.29 -11.18 0.17
CA VAL A 111 15.12 -10.34 0.49
C VAL A 111 13.87 -11.19 0.77
N ALA A 112 13.64 -12.27 0.01
CA ALA A 112 12.55 -13.19 0.26
C ALA A 112 12.73 -13.92 1.60
N LYS A 113 13.95 -14.37 1.90
CA LYS A 113 14.27 -15.09 3.15
C LYS A 113 14.06 -14.25 4.40
N ILE A 114 14.44 -12.96 4.39
CA ILE A 114 14.18 -12.06 5.53
C ILE A 114 12.70 -11.67 5.67
N ASN A 115 11.93 -11.83 4.59
CA ASN A 115 10.51 -11.57 4.52
C ASN A 115 9.67 -12.86 4.45
N ASP A 116 10.03 -13.85 5.26
CA ASP A 116 9.42 -15.20 5.31
C ASP A 116 7.91 -15.25 5.60
N HIS A 117 7.38 -14.20 6.21
CA HIS A 117 5.97 -13.99 6.53
C HIS A 117 5.18 -13.36 5.37
N VAL A 118 5.84 -13.00 4.27
CA VAL A 118 5.17 -12.56 3.04
C VAL A 118 4.88 -13.80 2.21
N GLU A 119 3.61 -13.97 1.86
CA GLU A 119 3.15 -15.09 1.04
C GLU A 119 3.59 -14.94 -0.43
N PRO A 120 3.67 -16.05 -1.18
CA PRO A 120 3.93 -16.02 -2.62
C PRO A 120 3.04 -15.03 -3.37
N GLY A 121 3.66 -14.28 -4.29
CA GLY A 121 2.99 -13.17 -4.99
C GLY A 121 3.00 -11.85 -4.22
N GLY A 122 3.80 -11.74 -3.15
CA GLY A 122 4.04 -10.48 -2.45
C GLY A 122 2.85 -10.03 -1.60
N TYR A 123 2.08 -10.99 -1.07
CA TYR A 123 0.91 -10.74 -0.24
C TYR A 123 1.23 -10.84 1.25
N PHE A 124 0.63 -9.98 2.05
CA PHE A 124 0.72 -10.05 3.51
C PHE A 124 -0.58 -9.57 4.13
N ALA A 125 -0.99 -10.24 5.22
CA ALA A 125 -2.06 -9.80 6.09
C ALA A 125 -1.65 -10.00 7.56
N PRO A 126 -2.01 -9.09 8.47
CA PRO A 126 -1.78 -9.29 9.90
C PRO A 126 -2.58 -10.49 10.42
N THR A 127 -1.93 -11.37 11.18
CA THR A 127 -2.55 -12.62 11.68
C THR A 127 -3.32 -12.43 12.99
N PHE A 128 -3.01 -11.38 13.75
CA PHE A 128 -3.55 -11.14 15.08
C PHE A 128 -4.63 -10.05 15.12
N CYS A 129 -4.91 -9.39 14.00
CA CYS A 129 -5.94 -8.38 13.90
C CYS A 129 -6.47 -8.28 12.46
N ARG A 130 -7.64 -7.64 12.31
CA ARG A 130 -8.16 -7.29 11.00
C ARG A 130 -7.53 -5.98 10.53
N ALA A 131 -6.92 -6.00 9.34
CA ALA A 131 -6.37 -4.79 8.72
C ALA A 131 -7.48 -3.74 8.47
N ARG A 132 -7.13 -2.46 8.62
CA ARG A 132 -8.08 -1.36 8.38
C ARG A 132 -8.43 -1.19 6.91
N GLN A 133 -7.48 -1.46 6.03
CA GLN A 133 -7.63 -1.37 4.58
C GLN A 133 -6.81 -2.46 3.90
N ARG A 134 -7.34 -2.93 2.77
CA ARG A 134 -6.67 -3.81 1.82
C ARG A 134 -6.07 -2.99 0.69
N VAL A 135 -4.76 -3.04 0.53
CA VAL A 135 -4.00 -2.10 -0.31
C VAL A 135 -3.31 -2.84 -1.46
N ALA A 136 -3.66 -2.49 -2.69
CA ALA A 136 -2.91 -2.92 -3.88
C ALA A 136 -1.83 -1.90 -4.20
N ILE A 137 -0.58 -2.31 -4.15
CA ILE A 137 0.57 -1.45 -4.47
C ILE A 137 1.04 -1.81 -5.88
N ILE A 138 0.91 -0.87 -6.79
CA ILE A 138 1.16 -1.06 -8.21
C ILE A 138 2.48 -0.39 -8.57
N VAL A 139 3.44 -1.20 -8.99
CA VAL A 139 4.80 -0.76 -9.31
C VAL A 139 5.06 -0.98 -10.80
N PRO A 140 5.15 0.09 -11.61
CA PRO A 140 5.46 -0.05 -13.02
C PRO A 140 6.97 -0.32 -13.14
N TYR A 141 7.34 -1.28 -13.98
CA TYR A 141 8.69 -1.82 -13.97
C TYR A 141 9.24 -2.07 -15.38
N ARG A 142 10.55 -1.83 -15.55
CA ARG A 142 11.36 -2.34 -16.66
C ARG A 142 12.84 -2.20 -16.31
N ASP A 143 13.62 -3.27 -16.47
CA ASP A 143 15.09 -3.28 -16.42
C ASP A 143 15.71 -2.55 -15.20
N ARG A 144 15.04 -2.57 -14.03
CA ARG A 144 15.45 -1.85 -12.81
C ARG A 144 15.66 -2.79 -11.63
N ARG A 145 16.32 -3.93 -11.87
CA ARG A 145 16.43 -5.04 -10.91
C ARG A 145 17.05 -4.61 -9.57
N VAL A 146 18.08 -3.77 -9.61
CA VAL A 146 18.73 -3.25 -8.40
C VAL A 146 17.76 -2.41 -7.56
N ASN A 147 17.06 -1.46 -8.19
CA ASN A 147 16.03 -0.65 -7.52
C ASN A 147 14.91 -1.53 -6.95
N LEU A 148 14.48 -2.55 -7.69
CA LEU A 148 13.44 -3.46 -7.22
C LEU A 148 13.87 -4.23 -5.95
N GLY A 149 15.13 -4.67 -5.89
CA GLY A 149 15.66 -5.31 -4.68
C GLY A 149 15.65 -4.38 -3.48
N ILE A 150 16.13 -3.14 -3.65
CA ILE A 150 16.13 -2.11 -2.60
C ILE A 150 14.68 -1.78 -2.18
N PHE A 151 13.78 -1.66 -3.14
CA PHE A 151 12.35 -1.40 -2.90
C PHE A 151 11.71 -2.49 -2.06
N LEU A 152 11.81 -3.75 -2.48
CA LEU A 152 11.20 -4.87 -1.78
C LEU A 152 11.77 -5.04 -0.36
N LEU A 153 13.08 -4.83 -0.18
CA LEU A 153 13.73 -4.85 1.12
C LEU A 153 13.07 -3.89 2.12
N HIS A 154 12.81 -2.64 1.70
CA HIS A 154 12.30 -1.61 2.59
C HIS A 154 10.78 -1.64 2.71
N ILE A 155 10.08 -1.78 1.59
CA ILE A 155 8.63 -1.60 1.53
C ILE A 155 7.90 -2.71 2.29
N HIS A 156 8.38 -3.96 2.25
CA HIS A 156 7.76 -5.05 2.99
C HIS A 156 7.83 -4.83 4.50
N LYS A 157 8.98 -4.37 5.01
CA LYS A 157 9.11 -3.98 6.42
C LYS A 157 8.17 -2.83 6.75
N TYR A 158 8.18 -1.79 5.92
CA TYR A 158 7.42 -0.56 6.12
C TYR A 158 5.90 -0.79 6.21
N LEU A 159 5.32 -1.51 5.23
CA LEU A 159 3.88 -1.75 5.16
C LEU A 159 3.37 -2.65 6.29
N ARG A 160 4.17 -3.63 6.72
CA ARG A 160 3.81 -4.50 7.85
C ARG A 160 3.75 -3.74 9.16
N GLN A 161 4.64 -2.77 9.37
CA GLN A 161 4.61 -1.92 10.57
C GLN A 161 3.31 -1.11 10.66
N GLN A 162 2.67 -0.82 9.52
CA GLN A 162 1.38 -0.14 9.44
C GLN A 162 0.17 -1.08 9.59
N LEU A 163 0.38 -2.39 9.78
CA LEU A 163 -0.68 -3.39 9.95
C LEU A 163 -1.70 -3.41 8.78
N LEU A 164 -1.20 -3.19 7.57
CA LEU A 164 -1.98 -3.27 6.34
C LEU A 164 -2.09 -4.71 5.86
N GLU A 165 -3.24 -5.03 5.27
CA GLU A 165 -3.33 -6.15 4.34
C GLU A 165 -2.95 -5.60 2.97
N TYR A 166 -1.92 -6.16 2.34
CA TYR A 166 -1.42 -5.61 1.08
C TYR A 166 -0.94 -6.68 0.11
N ARG A 167 -0.87 -6.31 -1.16
CA ARG A 167 -0.16 -7.06 -2.19
C ARG A 167 0.59 -6.11 -3.11
N ILE A 168 1.82 -6.50 -3.44
CA ILE A 168 2.67 -5.75 -4.37
C ILE A 168 2.55 -6.36 -5.76
N PHE A 169 2.16 -5.54 -6.73
CA PHE A 169 2.02 -5.88 -8.14
C PHE A 169 3.12 -5.19 -8.93
N VAL A 170 4.13 -5.96 -9.34
CA VAL A 170 5.18 -5.47 -10.25
C VAL A 170 4.74 -5.69 -11.69
N ILE A 171 4.57 -4.59 -12.43
CA ILE A 171 3.95 -4.58 -13.76
C ILE A 171 5.03 -4.26 -14.78
N GLU A 172 5.57 -5.31 -15.38
CA GLU A 172 6.67 -5.20 -16.32
C GLU A 172 6.18 -4.82 -17.73
N GLN A 173 6.70 -3.72 -18.27
CA GLN A 173 6.46 -3.40 -19.68
C GLN A 173 7.46 -4.14 -20.56
N TYR A 174 6.94 -5.10 -21.32
CA TYR A 174 7.74 -5.79 -22.31
C TYR A 174 7.98 -4.98 -23.58
N GLY A 175 9.09 -5.29 -24.24
CA GLY A 175 9.45 -4.79 -25.56
C GLY A 175 10.44 -3.65 -25.45
N LYS A 176 10.82 -3.11 -26.60
CA LYS A 176 11.79 -2.02 -26.72
C LYS A 176 11.12 -0.65 -26.85
N GLU A 177 9.80 -0.61 -26.91
CA GLU A 177 9.02 0.61 -27.02
C GLU A 177 9.21 1.53 -25.81
N LYS A 178 8.97 2.83 -26.01
CA LYS A 178 9.09 3.81 -24.92
C LYS A 178 8.29 3.38 -23.68
N PHE A 179 8.89 3.53 -22.51
CA PHE A 179 8.24 3.23 -21.25
C PHE A 179 7.03 4.13 -21.03
N ASN A 180 5.86 3.52 -20.81
CA ASN A 180 4.58 4.19 -20.64
C ASN A 180 3.96 3.81 -19.29
N LYS A 181 4.31 4.59 -18.27
CA LYS A 181 3.85 4.42 -16.90
C LYS A 181 2.32 4.46 -16.75
N GLY A 182 1.65 5.36 -17.47
CA GLY A 182 0.20 5.50 -17.41
C GLY A 182 -0.54 4.27 -17.94
N THR A 183 -0.09 3.72 -19.07
CA THR A 183 -0.66 2.48 -19.61
C THR A 183 -0.47 1.29 -18.65
N LEU A 184 0.70 1.19 -18.00
CA LEU A 184 0.95 0.14 -17.02
C LEU A 184 0.02 0.26 -15.81
N TYR A 185 -0.20 1.47 -15.30
CA TYR A 185 -1.15 1.70 -14.21
C TYR A 185 -2.58 1.31 -14.57
N ASN A 186 -3.04 1.67 -15.77
CA ASN A 186 -4.37 1.32 -16.23
C ASN A 186 -4.53 -0.20 -16.42
N ALA A 187 -3.53 -0.86 -17.01
CA ALA A 187 -3.54 -2.32 -17.15
C ALA A 187 -3.52 -3.02 -15.78
N ALA A 188 -2.69 -2.52 -14.86
CA ALA A 188 -2.57 -3.06 -13.51
C ALA A 188 -3.88 -2.94 -12.73
N PHE A 189 -4.56 -1.80 -12.80
CA PHE A 189 -5.86 -1.59 -12.15
C PHE A 189 -6.84 -2.71 -12.46
N LEU A 190 -6.90 -3.15 -13.72
CA LEU A 190 -7.80 -4.23 -14.16
C LEU A 190 -7.32 -5.60 -13.68
N GLU A 191 -6.01 -5.84 -13.74
CA GLU A 191 -5.43 -7.13 -13.33
C GLU A 191 -5.49 -7.36 -11.82
N THR A 192 -5.32 -6.31 -10.99
CA THR A 192 -5.37 -6.44 -9.54
C THR A 192 -6.73 -6.93 -9.05
N GLN A 193 -7.82 -6.61 -9.75
CA GLN A 193 -9.18 -7.06 -9.39
C GLN A 193 -9.36 -8.58 -9.47
N ARG A 194 -8.49 -9.28 -10.22
CA ARG A 194 -8.52 -10.75 -10.31
C ARG A 194 -7.99 -11.42 -9.04
N PHE A 195 -7.28 -10.68 -8.19
CA PHE A 195 -6.67 -11.17 -6.95
C PHE A 195 -7.49 -10.85 -5.71
N GLY A 196 -8.66 -10.20 -5.87
CA GLY A 196 -9.54 -9.83 -4.78
C GLY A 196 -10.05 -8.40 -4.89
N THR A 197 -10.82 -8.00 -3.89
CA THR A 197 -11.30 -6.62 -3.75
C THR A 197 -10.29 -5.79 -2.96
N TRP A 198 -10.00 -4.59 -3.45
CA TRP A 198 -9.04 -3.67 -2.85
C TRP A 198 -9.77 -2.42 -2.37
N ASP A 199 -9.47 -1.98 -1.15
CA ASP A 199 -10.04 -0.76 -0.58
C ASP A 199 -9.20 0.46 -0.99
N CYS A 200 -7.93 0.26 -1.30
CA CYS A 200 -6.99 1.30 -1.71
C CYS A 200 -6.06 0.80 -2.81
N LEU A 201 -5.74 1.68 -3.76
CA LEU A 201 -4.73 1.45 -4.78
C LEU A 201 -3.66 2.53 -4.69
N ILE A 202 -2.40 2.10 -4.61
CA ILE A 202 -1.25 3.00 -4.54
C ILE A 202 -0.41 2.79 -5.79
N PHE A 203 -0.27 3.85 -6.58
CA PHE A 203 0.64 3.91 -7.70
C PHE A 203 2.03 4.33 -7.21
N HIS A 204 3.01 3.48 -7.40
CA HIS A 204 4.30 3.61 -6.73
C HIS A 204 5.47 3.41 -7.69
N ASP A 205 6.43 4.32 -7.68
CA ASP A 205 7.64 4.19 -8.50
C ASP A 205 8.64 3.26 -7.81
N VAL A 206 9.33 2.41 -8.57
CA VAL A 206 10.25 1.42 -7.99
C VAL A 206 11.46 2.04 -7.28
N ASP A 207 11.76 3.31 -7.52
CA ASP A 207 12.91 4.04 -6.98
C ASP A 207 12.56 5.04 -5.86
N LEU A 208 11.29 5.15 -5.48
CA LEU A 208 10.89 5.93 -4.31
C LEU A 208 10.84 5.02 -3.08
N ILE A 209 11.37 5.49 -1.95
CA ILE A 209 11.33 4.78 -0.68
C ILE A 209 10.91 5.80 0.39
N PRO A 210 9.93 5.48 1.26
CA PRO A 210 9.54 6.39 2.33
C PRO A 210 10.69 6.50 3.35
N GLU A 211 11.04 7.73 3.69
CA GLU A 211 12.08 8.05 4.68
C GLU A 211 11.50 8.43 6.05
N ASP A 212 10.19 8.23 6.25
CA ASP A 212 9.51 8.60 7.49
C ASP A 212 8.33 7.66 7.77
N GLU A 213 8.31 7.02 8.96
CA GLU A 213 7.25 6.09 9.38
C GLU A 213 5.86 6.74 9.49
N ARG A 214 5.77 8.06 9.42
CA ARG A 214 4.51 8.82 9.46
C ARG A 214 3.78 8.87 8.12
N ILE A 215 4.41 8.43 7.01
CA ILE A 215 3.78 8.42 5.69
C ILE A 215 2.84 7.22 5.57
N SER A 216 1.54 7.42 5.75
CA SER A 216 0.56 6.33 5.72
C SER A 216 0.30 5.83 4.30
N TYR A 217 0.45 4.52 4.08
CA TYR A 217 0.13 3.85 2.80
C TYR A 217 -1.33 3.39 2.79
N THR A 218 -2.21 4.36 3.00
CA THR A 218 -3.67 4.19 3.12
C THR A 218 -4.37 5.24 2.28
N CYS A 219 -5.51 4.90 1.70
CA CYS A 219 -6.31 5.86 0.95
C CYS A 219 -7.28 6.60 1.87
N SER A 220 -7.53 7.87 1.56
CA SER A 220 -8.63 8.66 2.11
C SER A 220 -9.75 8.80 1.07
N ASP A 221 -10.76 9.62 1.37
CA ASP A 221 -11.88 9.91 0.45
C ASP A 221 -11.45 10.72 -0.79
N HIS A 222 -10.21 11.21 -0.81
CA HIS A 222 -9.65 12.03 -1.89
C HIS A 222 -8.31 11.46 -2.37
N PRO A 223 -7.93 11.70 -3.64
CA PRO A 223 -6.62 11.32 -4.14
C PRO A 223 -5.51 11.92 -3.28
N LEU A 224 -4.57 11.07 -2.85
CA LEU A 224 -3.45 11.47 -1.99
C LEU A 224 -2.14 11.41 -2.77
N HIS A 225 -1.34 12.48 -2.68
CA HIS A 225 0.02 12.52 -3.18
C HIS A 225 0.99 12.18 -2.04
N LEU A 226 1.52 10.94 -2.04
CA LEU A 226 2.40 10.45 -0.97
C LEU A 226 3.83 11.02 -1.06
N ALA A 227 4.37 11.15 -2.27
CA ALA A 227 5.75 11.59 -2.52
C ALA A 227 5.82 13.12 -2.70
N ALA A 228 5.31 13.88 -1.73
CA ALA A 228 5.24 15.34 -1.80
C ALA A 228 6.62 16.03 -1.77
N SER A 229 7.62 15.37 -1.17
CA SER A 229 8.98 15.88 -1.06
C SER A 229 9.96 14.72 -1.27
N VAL A 230 10.90 14.89 -2.19
CA VAL A 230 11.83 13.83 -2.62
C VAL A 230 13.27 14.33 -2.63
N GLU A 231 14.21 13.45 -2.28
CA GLU A 231 15.65 13.73 -2.23
C GLU A 231 16.19 14.27 -3.56
N SER A 232 15.73 13.73 -4.70
CA SER A 232 16.16 14.15 -6.03
C SER A 232 15.81 15.60 -6.37
N LEU A 233 14.84 16.18 -5.66
CA LEU A 233 14.46 17.61 -5.77
C LEU A 233 15.02 18.43 -4.60
N ASN A 234 15.98 17.89 -3.84
CA ASN A 234 16.50 18.47 -2.60
C ASN A 234 15.38 18.84 -1.61
N TYR A 235 14.30 18.06 -1.59
CA TYR A 235 13.12 18.30 -0.77
C TYR A 235 12.40 19.64 -1.03
N ARG A 236 12.58 20.21 -2.23
CA ARG A 236 11.94 21.46 -2.67
C ARG A 236 10.83 21.18 -3.69
N TYR A 237 9.82 22.03 -3.67
CA TYR A 237 8.66 22.04 -4.57
C TYR A 237 8.70 23.25 -5.50
#